data_AF-A0A816GTC2-F1
#
_entry.id   AF-A0A816GTC2-F1
#
_cell.length_a   1.000
_cell.length_b   1.000
_cell.length_c   1.000
_cell.angle_alpha   90.00
_cell.angle_beta   90.00
_cell.angle_gamma   90.00
#
_symmetry.space_group_name_H-M   'P 1'
#
loop_
_entity.id
_entity.type
_entity.pdbx_description
1 polymer ?
#
loop_
_entity_poly.entity_id
_entity_poly.type
_entity_poly.pdbx_seq_one_letter_code
_entity_poly.pdbx_strand_id
1 'polypeptide(L)'
;MMNFDNLFRCFILTQSFVRGWGNTFHLQEVFTYRREKIGVSSQVATVHFQLVLSRDHRFGIDSIPIGICYAGTGDHGFTRRRLFTAVPLINQYPIGSILLENSYYGLRKPPDQSRSSLLYVIDLYIIGEVLALETLMLLHWCQKMKLTSATLHGFSLGGHMASLAFT
;
A
#
# COMPACT_ATOMS: atom_id res chain seq x y z
N MET A 1 -23.29 -19.69 27.00
CA MET A 1 -22.72 -20.59 25.98
C MET A 1 -22.06 -19.73 24.91
N MET A 2 -20.79 -19.98 24.59
CA MET A 2 -20.07 -19.22 23.58
C MET A 2 -20.66 -19.58 22.20
N ASN A 3 -21.28 -18.62 21.53
CA ASN A 3 -21.98 -18.84 20.26
C ASN A 3 -20.97 -19.26 19.19
N PHE A 4 -21.35 -20.16 18.28
CA PHE A 4 -20.44 -20.69 17.25
C PHE A 4 -19.81 -19.56 16.41
N ASP A 5 -20.57 -18.47 16.21
CA ASP A 5 -20.11 -17.23 15.57
C ASP A 5 -18.95 -16.56 16.32
N ASN A 6 -18.95 -16.56 17.65
CA ASN A 6 -17.85 -16.01 18.45
C ASN A 6 -16.59 -16.86 18.33
N LEU A 7 -16.71 -18.19 18.33
CA LEU A 7 -15.59 -19.11 18.13
C LEU A 7 -15.02 -18.99 16.71
N PHE A 8 -15.89 -18.91 15.71
CA PHE A 8 -15.52 -18.76 14.31
C PHE A 8 -14.81 -17.42 14.03
N ARG A 9 -15.35 -16.32 14.57
CA ARG A 9 -14.72 -15.00 14.50
C ARG A 9 -13.37 -15.00 15.20
N CYS A 10 -13.22 -15.59 16.39
CA CYS A 10 -11.92 -15.72 17.03
C CYS A 10 -10.92 -16.53 16.20
N PHE A 11 -11.35 -17.66 15.61
CA PHE A 11 -10.44 -18.53 14.86
C PHE A 11 -9.96 -17.89 13.55
N ILE A 12 -10.84 -17.23 12.79
CA ILE A 12 -10.45 -16.49 11.57
C ILE A 12 -9.60 -15.27 11.91
N LEU A 13 -9.94 -14.55 12.98
CA LEU A 13 -9.22 -13.35 13.35
C LEU A 13 -7.79 -13.68 13.83
N THR A 14 -7.59 -14.73 14.62
CA THR A 14 -6.28 -15.04 15.21
C THR A 14 -5.17 -15.42 14.23
N GLN A 15 -5.49 -15.85 12.99
CA GLN A 15 -4.42 -16.21 12.03
C GLN A 15 -3.76 -14.99 11.37
N SER A 16 -4.47 -13.87 11.23
CA SER A 16 -3.97 -12.65 10.57
C SER A 16 -4.04 -11.39 11.43
N PHE A 17 -4.82 -11.41 12.52
CA PHE A 17 -5.04 -10.30 13.46
C PHE A 17 -4.78 -10.76 14.89
N VAL A 18 -3.69 -10.25 15.47
CA VAL A 18 -3.13 -10.81 16.71
C VAL A 18 -3.87 -10.30 17.96
N ARG A 19 -4.58 -9.17 17.86
CA ARG A 19 -5.20 -8.47 19.01
C ARG A 19 -6.69 -8.12 18.79
N GLY A 20 -7.36 -8.74 17.82
CA GLY A 20 -8.81 -8.57 17.58
C GLY A 20 -9.17 -7.36 16.71
N TRP A 21 -10.34 -6.75 16.92
CA TRP A 21 -10.89 -5.71 16.05
C TRP A 21 -10.13 -4.36 16.11
N GLY A 22 -9.52 -4.05 17.25
CA GLY A 22 -8.90 -2.74 17.50
C GLY A 22 -9.87 -1.68 17.98
N ASN A 23 -9.33 -0.51 18.32
CA ASN A 23 -10.11 0.61 18.81
C ASN A 23 -10.73 1.41 17.65
N THR A 24 -12.04 1.64 17.68
CA THR A 24 -12.76 2.46 16.68
C THR A 24 -12.36 3.93 16.72
N PHE A 25 -11.78 4.42 17.82
CA PHE A 25 -11.18 5.75 17.89
C PHE A 25 -10.04 5.92 16.87
N HIS A 26 -9.31 4.86 16.48
CA HIS A 26 -8.30 4.97 15.42
C HIS A 26 -8.90 5.29 14.04
N LEU A 27 -10.13 4.85 13.75
CA LEU A 27 -10.84 5.29 12.54
C LEU A 27 -11.20 6.77 12.63
N GLN A 28 -11.67 7.21 13.81
CA GLN A 28 -11.95 8.62 14.02
C GLN A 28 -10.68 9.45 13.90
N GLU A 29 -9.52 8.98 14.35
CA GLU A 29 -8.22 9.61 14.12
C GLU A 29 -7.85 9.66 12.64
N VAL A 30 -8.22 8.66 11.82
CA VAL A 30 -8.02 8.67 10.36
C VAL A 30 -8.96 9.66 9.65
N PHE A 31 -10.21 9.76 10.10
CA PHE A 31 -11.14 10.78 9.58
C PHE A 31 -10.78 12.18 10.09
N THR A 32 -10.24 12.29 11.30
CA THR A 32 -9.71 13.53 11.87
C THR A 32 -8.39 13.90 11.18
N TYR A 33 -7.57 12.92 10.78
CA TYR A 33 -6.38 13.07 9.95
C TYR A 33 -6.68 13.73 8.59
N ARG A 34 -7.87 13.50 8.01
CA ARG A 34 -8.35 14.26 6.83
C ARG A 34 -8.64 15.73 7.13
N ARG A 35 -8.90 16.12 8.38
CA ARG A 35 -9.26 17.50 8.79
C ARG A 35 -8.13 18.24 9.51
N GLU A 36 -7.34 17.57 10.33
CA GLU A 36 -6.33 18.14 11.22
C GLU A 36 -5.10 17.23 11.21
N LYS A 37 -3.95 17.81 10.86
CA LYS A 37 -2.70 17.12 10.56
C LYS A 37 -2.22 16.12 11.64
N ILE A 38 -1.94 14.89 11.18
CA ILE A 38 -0.89 13.93 11.58
C ILE A 38 -0.84 13.54 13.08
N GLY A 39 -1.52 12.43 13.40
CA GLY A 39 -1.40 11.69 14.68
C GLY A 39 -1.09 10.19 14.52
N VAL A 40 -0.81 9.70 13.32
CA VAL A 40 -0.28 8.34 13.14
C VAL A 40 1.18 8.34 13.60
N SER A 41 1.62 7.29 14.30
CA SER A 41 3.05 7.04 14.63
C SER A 41 3.96 7.57 13.52
N SER A 42 4.96 8.39 13.87
CA SER A 42 5.86 9.05 12.91
C SER A 42 6.48 8.08 11.90
N GLN A 43 6.60 6.80 12.28
CA GLN A 43 7.12 5.72 11.45
C GLN A 43 6.15 5.32 10.32
N VAL A 44 4.84 5.36 10.57
CA VAL A 44 3.81 5.02 9.57
C VAL A 44 3.44 6.25 8.74
N ALA A 45 3.71 7.48 9.18
CA ALA A 45 3.32 8.68 8.44
C ALA A 45 4.11 8.90 7.14
N THR A 46 5.37 8.47 7.08
CA THR A 46 6.25 8.71 5.92
C THR A 46 6.09 7.60 4.88
N VAL A 47 5.63 7.97 3.69
CA VAL A 47 5.53 7.08 2.54
C VAL A 47 6.91 6.85 1.91
N HIS A 48 7.19 5.59 1.58
CA HIS A 48 8.39 5.20 0.83
C HIS A 48 7.95 4.57 -0.49
N PHE A 49 8.57 5.00 -1.59
CA PHE A 49 8.31 4.43 -2.90
C PHE A 49 9.60 4.31 -3.71
N GLN A 50 9.61 3.37 -4.65
CA GLN A 50 10.69 3.21 -5.61
C GLN A 50 10.17 3.44 -7.02
N LEU A 51 10.73 4.43 -7.72
CA LEU A 51 10.50 4.62 -9.14
C LEU A 51 11.49 3.76 -9.94
N VAL A 52 10.96 2.93 -10.83
CA VAL A 52 11.73 2.08 -11.75
C VAL A 52 11.40 2.50 -13.18
N LEU A 53 12.41 2.98 -13.91
CA LEU A 53 12.28 3.44 -15.29
C LEU A 53 13.27 2.69 -16.19
N SER A 54 12.92 2.58 -17.48
CA SER A 54 13.88 2.14 -18.49
C SER A 54 15.02 3.15 -18.63
N ARG A 55 16.24 2.66 -18.84
CA ARG A 55 17.39 3.50 -19.23
C ARG A 55 17.31 3.96 -20.68
N ASP A 56 16.49 3.29 -21.49
CA ASP A 56 16.39 3.53 -22.92
C ASP A 56 15.37 4.65 -23.18
N HIS A 57 15.85 5.90 -23.14
CA HIS A 57 15.02 7.11 -23.22
C HIS A 57 14.65 7.53 -24.65
N ARG A 58 14.50 6.59 -25.59
CA ARG A 58 14.30 6.89 -27.03
C ARG A 58 13.07 7.75 -27.32
N PHE A 59 12.09 7.76 -26.41
CA PHE A 59 10.85 8.53 -26.53
C PHE A 59 10.78 9.75 -25.58
N GLY A 60 11.85 10.05 -24.84
CA GLY A 60 11.82 11.00 -23.73
C GLY A 60 11.20 10.40 -22.46
N ILE A 61 11.60 10.90 -21.29
CA ILE A 61 11.07 10.43 -20.00
C ILE A 61 9.56 10.72 -19.89
N ASP A 62 9.14 11.84 -20.50
CA ASP A 62 7.80 12.40 -20.39
C ASP A 62 6.70 11.51 -21.02
N SER A 63 7.06 10.61 -21.94
CA SER A 63 6.11 9.74 -22.64
C SER A 63 6.04 8.32 -22.09
N ILE A 64 6.79 7.99 -21.03
CA ILE A 64 6.83 6.63 -20.49
C ILE A 64 5.59 6.41 -19.61
N PRO A 65 4.69 5.47 -19.96
CA PRO A 65 3.59 5.09 -19.09
C PRO A 65 4.10 4.48 -17.78
N ILE A 66 3.56 4.92 -16.65
CA ILE A 66 3.93 4.48 -15.30
C ILE A 66 2.76 3.75 -14.64
N GLY A 67 3.01 2.50 -14.21
CA GLY A 67 2.09 1.75 -13.36
C GLY A 67 2.44 1.89 -11.88
N ILE A 68 1.47 2.21 -11.02
CA ILE A 68 1.64 2.16 -9.56
C ILE A 68 1.30 0.76 -9.08
N CYS A 69 2.28 0.09 -8.46
CA CYS A 69 2.18 -1.28 -7.97
C CYS A 69 2.16 -1.32 -6.44
N TYR A 70 1.08 -1.83 -5.85
CA TYR A 70 0.92 -1.94 -4.39
C TYR A 70 1.43 -3.26 -3.84
N ALA A 71 1.89 -3.24 -2.59
CA ALA A 71 2.42 -4.43 -1.92
C ALA A 71 1.29 -5.43 -1.59
N GLY A 72 1.53 -6.71 -1.89
CA GLY A 72 0.70 -7.82 -1.43
C GLY A 72 1.09 -8.26 -0.01
N THR A 73 0.34 -9.22 0.57
CA THR A 73 0.61 -9.69 1.93
C THR A 73 2.04 -10.19 2.11
N GLY A 74 2.75 -9.59 3.07
CA GLY A 74 4.14 -9.89 3.39
C GLY A 74 5.19 -9.50 2.36
N ASP A 75 4.82 -8.66 1.39
CA ASP A 75 5.79 -7.99 0.53
C ASP A 75 6.39 -6.77 1.20
N HIS A 76 7.31 -7.01 2.15
CA HIS A 76 8.05 -5.96 2.83
C HIS A 76 9.17 -5.42 1.92
N GLY A 77 9.25 -4.09 1.76
CA GLY A 77 10.14 -3.44 0.81
C GLY A 77 9.66 -3.54 -0.64
N PHE A 78 10.62 -3.61 -1.56
CA PHE A 78 10.35 -3.49 -3.00
C PHE A 78 10.85 -4.69 -3.82
N THR A 79 11.65 -5.59 -3.25
CA THR A 79 12.42 -6.58 -4.00
C THR A 79 11.54 -7.51 -4.84
N ARG A 80 10.44 -8.04 -4.28
CA ARG A 80 9.58 -8.98 -5.02
C ARG A 80 8.90 -8.28 -6.19
N ARG A 81 8.21 -7.16 -5.95
CA ARG A 81 7.58 -6.37 -7.03
C ARG A 81 8.59 -5.87 -8.04
N ARG A 82 9.81 -5.52 -7.62
CA ARG A 82 10.86 -5.11 -8.55
C ARG A 82 11.23 -6.24 -9.50
N LEU A 83 11.51 -7.44 -8.98
CA LEU A 83 11.96 -8.57 -9.77
C LEU A 83 10.85 -9.22 -10.60
N PHE A 84 9.65 -9.36 -10.04
CA PHE A 84 8.55 -10.09 -10.69
C PHE A 84 7.58 -9.19 -11.45
N THR A 85 7.70 -7.86 -11.33
CA THR A 85 6.75 -6.95 -11.96
C THR A 85 7.45 -5.82 -12.69
N ALA A 86 8.19 -4.95 -12.01
CA ALA A 86 8.80 -3.78 -12.64
C ALA A 86 9.85 -4.13 -13.71
N VAL A 87 10.74 -5.09 -13.42
CA VAL A 87 11.77 -5.52 -14.37
C VAL A 87 11.16 -6.19 -15.61
N PRO A 88 10.25 -7.17 -15.49
CA PRO A 88 9.53 -7.72 -16.64
C PRO A 88 8.78 -6.66 -17.45
N LEU A 89 8.10 -5.73 -16.78
CA LEU A 89 7.36 -4.66 -17.45
C LEU A 89 8.28 -3.81 -18.32
N ILE A 90 9.42 -3.35 -17.80
CA ILE A 90 10.40 -2.55 -18.54
C ILE A 90 11.07 -3.32 -19.68
N ASN A 91 11.34 -4.61 -19.48
CA ASN A 91 12.05 -5.42 -20.46
C ASN A 91 11.15 -5.85 -21.64
N GLN A 92 9.87 -6.08 -21.38
CA GLN A 92 8.90 -6.53 -22.40
C GLN A 92 8.10 -5.38 -23.01
N TYR A 93 7.89 -4.32 -22.23
CA TYR A 93 7.11 -3.16 -22.61
C TYR A 93 7.84 -1.87 -22.21
N PRO A 94 7.64 -0.74 -22.90
CA PRO A 94 8.21 0.53 -22.48
C PRO A 94 7.42 1.14 -21.30
N ILE A 95 7.15 0.37 -20.24
CA ILE A 95 6.33 0.75 -19.09
C ILE A 95 7.20 0.82 -17.83
N GLY A 96 7.21 1.99 -17.19
CA GLY A 96 7.84 2.18 -15.88
C GLY A 96 6.92 1.78 -14.72
N SER A 97 7.47 1.69 -13.51
CA SER A 97 6.69 1.32 -12.33
C SER A 97 7.05 2.16 -11.11
N ILE A 98 6.04 2.59 -10.36
CA ILE A 98 6.20 3.10 -8.99
C ILE A 98 5.80 1.98 -8.04
N LEU A 99 6.73 1.55 -7.21
CA LEU A 99 6.51 0.53 -6.19
C LEU A 99 6.24 1.22 -4.86
N LEU A 100 5.00 1.16 -4.37
CA LEU A 100 4.60 1.83 -3.13
C LEU A 100 4.73 0.92 -1.91
N GLU A 101 5.40 1.36 -0.84
CA GLU A 101 5.41 0.61 0.42
C GLU A 101 4.17 0.94 1.26
N ASN A 102 3.31 -0.07 1.46
CA ASN A 102 2.09 0.07 2.25
C ASN A 102 2.41 0.49 3.70
N SER A 103 1.45 1.14 4.36
CA SER A 103 1.44 1.30 5.81
C SER A 103 1.58 -0.06 6.50
N TYR A 104 2.22 -0.10 7.68
CA TYR A 104 2.48 -1.33 8.47
C TYR A 104 3.45 -2.33 7.84
N TYR A 105 4.11 -1.99 6.74
CA TYR A 105 5.06 -2.84 6.02
C TYR A 105 6.45 -2.22 6.01
N GLY A 106 7.49 -3.07 5.92
CA GLY A 106 8.88 -2.63 5.74
C GLY A 106 9.31 -1.62 6.80
N LEU A 107 9.70 -0.41 6.38
CA LEU A 107 10.16 0.65 7.27
C LEU A 107 9.03 1.25 8.13
N ARG A 108 7.78 1.04 7.71
CA ARG A 108 6.56 1.50 8.39
C ARG A 108 5.94 0.43 9.29
N LYS A 109 6.61 -0.71 9.50
CA LYS A 109 6.09 -1.81 10.32
C LYS A 109 6.28 -1.50 11.82
N PRO A 110 5.22 -1.50 12.64
CA PRO A 110 5.37 -1.37 14.09
C PRO A 110 6.29 -2.45 14.69
N PRO A 111 7.05 -2.13 15.74
CA PRO A 111 8.00 -3.06 16.35
C PRO A 111 7.30 -4.25 17.01
N ASP A 112 6.08 -4.07 17.51
CA ASP A 112 5.26 -5.10 18.15
C ASP A 112 4.48 -5.97 17.15
N GLN A 113 4.52 -5.63 15.86
CA GLN A 113 3.93 -6.43 14.81
C GLN A 113 4.83 -7.61 14.42
N SER A 114 4.30 -8.84 14.51
CA SER A 114 5.02 -10.03 14.06
C SER A 114 4.77 -10.27 12.57
N ARG A 115 5.86 -10.30 11.78
CA ARG A 115 5.80 -10.52 10.32
C ARG A 115 4.80 -9.57 9.65
N SER A 116 3.84 -10.11 8.91
CA SER A 116 2.86 -9.38 8.11
C SER A 116 1.46 -9.44 8.73
N SER A 117 1.34 -10.00 9.93
CA SER A 117 0.09 -10.09 10.67
C SER A 117 -0.18 -8.74 11.32
N LEU A 118 -1.27 -8.10 10.91
CA LEU A 118 -1.69 -6.84 11.53
C LEU A 118 -2.09 -7.10 12.97
N LEU A 119 -1.95 -6.08 13.82
CA LEU A 119 -2.35 -6.21 15.21
C LEU A 119 -3.87 -6.21 15.31
N TYR A 120 -4.51 -5.35 14.53
CA TYR A 120 -5.95 -5.16 14.57
C TYR A 120 -6.57 -5.24 13.18
N VAL A 121 -7.84 -5.68 13.12
CA VAL A 121 -8.62 -5.67 11.87
C VAL A 121 -8.74 -4.25 11.31
N ILE A 122 -8.87 -3.26 12.21
CA ILE A 122 -8.99 -1.86 11.83
C ILE A 122 -7.78 -1.34 11.03
N ASP A 123 -6.60 -1.91 11.24
CA ASP A 123 -5.38 -1.52 10.53
C ASP A 123 -5.50 -1.76 9.01
N LEU A 124 -6.36 -2.71 8.56
CA LEU A 124 -6.64 -2.89 7.13
C LEU A 124 -7.34 -1.68 6.51
N TYR A 125 -8.30 -1.10 7.23
CA TYR A 125 -9.01 0.10 6.76
C TYR A 125 -8.05 1.29 6.69
N ILE A 126 -7.15 1.40 7.68
CA ILE A 126 -6.10 2.43 7.70
C ILE A 126 -5.17 2.27 6.51
N ILE A 127 -4.73 1.06 6.20
CA ILE A 127 -3.91 0.79 4.99
C ILE A 127 -4.64 1.28 3.74
N GLY A 128 -5.91 0.93 3.56
CA GLY A 128 -6.68 1.32 2.38
C GLY A 128 -6.83 2.84 2.22
N GLU A 129 -7.22 3.53 3.28
CA GLU A 129 -7.41 4.98 3.28
C GLU A 129 -6.10 5.75 3.05
N VAL A 130 -5.04 5.37 3.77
CA VAL A 130 -3.72 6.00 3.60
C VAL A 130 -3.19 5.79 2.19
N LEU A 131 -3.34 4.58 1.66
CA LEU A 131 -2.89 4.23 0.32
C LEU A 131 -3.66 5.01 -0.76
N ALA A 132 -4.98 5.19 -0.62
CA ALA A 132 -5.75 6.02 -1.56
C ALA A 132 -5.23 7.47 -1.60
N LEU A 133 -4.94 8.07 -0.45
CA LEU A 133 -4.38 9.43 -0.37
C LEU A 133 -2.95 9.49 -0.94
N GLU A 134 -2.10 8.53 -0.60
CA GLU A 134 -0.73 8.43 -1.13
C GLU A 134 -0.74 8.27 -2.65
N THR A 135 -1.68 7.49 -3.19
CA THR A 135 -1.87 7.35 -4.63
C THR A 135 -2.24 8.68 -5.27
N LEU A 136 -3.19 9.44 -4.72
CA LEU A 136 -3.52 10.77 -5.24
C LEU A 136 -2.30 11.71 -5.23
N MET A 137 -1.52 11.69 -4.15
CA MET A 137 -0.29 12.49 -4.05
C MET A 137 0.76 12.06 -5.09
N LEU A 138 0.93 10.75 -5.31
CA LEU A 138 1.87 10.21 -6.29
C LEU A 138 1.42 10.51 -7.72
N LEU A 139 0.14 10.42 -8.03
CA LEU A 139 -0.40 10.80 -9.33
C LEU A 139 -0.16 12.30 -9.60
N HIS A 140 -0.41 13.15 -8.59
CA HIS A 140 -0.11 14.58 -8.69
C HIS A 140 1.41 14.84 -8.85
N TRP A 141 2.25 14.08 -8.15
CA TRP A 141 3.70 14.16 -8.31
C TRP A 141 4.14 13.70 -9.71
N CYS A 142 3.58 12.62 -10.25
CA CYS A 142 3.81 12.17 -11.62
C CYS A 142 3.47 13.26 -12.64
N GLN A 143 2.31 13.91 -12.50
CA GLN A 143 1.92 15.02 -13.35
C GLN A 143 2.95 16.16 -13.33
N LYS A 144 3.44 16.54 -12.13
CA LYS A 144 4.49 17.56 -11.99
C LYS A 144 5.82 17.14 -12.63
N MET A 145 6.15 15.86 -12.56
CA MET A 145 7.34 15.27 -13.17
C MET A 145 7.16 14.97 -14.66
N LYS A 146 6.01 15.35 -15.26
CA LYS A 146 5.62 15.02 -16.65
C LYS A 146 5.60 13.53 -16.95
N LEU A 147 5.48 12.69 -15.93
CA LEU A 147 5.33 11.25 -16.08
C LEU A 147 3.87 10.92 -16.41
N THR A 148 3.66 10.07 -17.41
CA THR A 148 2.32 9.63 -17.78
C THR A 148 1.90 8.47 -16.88
N SER A 149 1.13 8.72 -15.83
CA SER A 149 0.56 7.64 -15.01
C SER A 149 -0.51 6.88 -15.79
N ALA A 150 -0.36 5.57 -15.92
CA ALA A 150 -1.19 4.73 -16.79
C ALA A 150 -2.11 3.78 -16.02
N THR A 151 -1.64 3.19 -14.91
CA THR A 151 -2.40 2.12 -14.23
C THR A 151 -2.14 2.06 -12.73
N LEU A 152 -3.10 1.52 -11.99
CA LEU A 152 -2.99 1.12 -10.58
C LEU A 152 -3.16 -0.41 -10.52
N HIS A 153 -2.25 -1.13 -9.88
CA HIS A 153 -2.34 -2.60 -9.81
C HIS A 153 -1.61 -3.20 -8.61
N GLY A 154 -1.83 -4.49 -8.36
CA GLY A 154 -1.13 -5.23 -7.32
C GLY A 154 -1.64 -6.66 -7.23
N PHE A 155 -0.98 -7.50 -6.42
CA PHE A 155 -1.37 -8.89 -6.22
C PHE A 155 -2.03 -9.10 -4.86
N SER A 156 -3.11 -9.89 -4.82
CA SER A 156 -3.85 -10.23 -3.59
C SER A 156 -4.28 -8.96 -2.83
N LEU A 157 -3.79 -8.74 -1.60
CA LEU A 157 -4.01 -7.51 -0.85
C LEU A 157 -3.69 -6.26 -1.69
N GLY A 158 -2.59 -6.27 -2.45
CA GLY A 158 -2.23 -5.14 -3.31
C GLY A 158 -3.24 -4.90 -4.45
N GLY A 159 -3.88 -5.95 -4.96
CA GLY A 159 -4.94 -5.83 -5.96
C GLY A 159 -6.24 -5.29 -5.35
N HIS A 160 -6.57 -5.73 -4.14
CA HIS A 160 -7.68 -5.15 -3.38
C HIS A 160 -7.43 -3.65 -3.10
N MET A 161 -6.23 -3.29 -2.66
CA MET A 161 -5.84 -1.89 -2.46
C MET A 161 -5.89 -1.08 -3.76
N ALA A 162 -5.53 -1.68 -4.91
CA ALA A 162 -5.66 -1.00 -6.19
C ALA A 162 -7.12 -0.62 -6.51
N SER A 163 -8.07 -1.50 -6.21
CA SER A 163 -9.50 -1.20 -6.39
C SER A 163 -9.98 -0.09 -5.46
N LEU A 164 -9.53 -0.07 -4.21
CA LEU A 164 -9.87 0.98 -3.24
C LEU A 164 -9.31 2.34 -3.66
N ALA A 165 -8.06 2.39 -4.12
CA ALA A 165 -7.41 3.62 -4.55
C ALA A 165 -7.98 4.23 -5.84
N PHE A 166 -8.71 3.44 -6.63
CA PHE A 166 -9.35 3.91 -7.86
C PHE A 166 -10.71 4.57 -7.62
N THR A 167 -11.33 4.33 -6.46
CA THR A 167 -12.69 4.83 -6.12
C THR A 167 -12.64 6.29 -5.69
#